data_AF-A0A6J4QXP1-F1
#
_entry.id   AF-A0A6J4QXP1-F1
#
_cell.length_a   1.000
_cell.length_b   1.000
_cell.length_c   1.000
_cell.angle_alpha   90.00
_cell.angle_beta   90.00
_cell.angle_gamma   90.00
#
_symmetry.space_group_name_H-M   'P 1'
#
loop_
_entity.id
_entity.type
_entity.pdbx_description
1 polymer ?
#
loop_
_entity_poly.entity_id
_entity_poly.type
_entity_poly.pdbx_seq_one_letter_code
_entity_poly.pdbx_strand_id
1 'polypeptide(L)'
;MLRILVRPANIVVITLALLLAAGCSGSREQADSSIAEANEAIAEHNQLFEEARATYDEAREAIEASGGTSGESTSAGGTTSGAASAQEVEQIGRARETMQEARERLQGARGPLAEVQNLDVEQEIVDYTALLLEAVEAQIAAEEQEISYYELLEQDPILSDNREEALSLLTDAGEGYAEAQGAYDRAQEVADANPELLPES
;
A
#
# COMPACT_ATOMS: atom_id res chain seq x y z
N MET A 1 56.44 27.64 -64.70
CA MET A 1 55.12 28.28 -64.69
C MET A 1 54.40 27.92 -63.40
N LEU A 2 53.54 28.85 -62.97
CA LEU A 2 52.86 28.99 -61.70
C LEU A 2 52.20 27.72 -61.11
N ARG A 3 52.17 27.71 -59.77
CA ARG A 3 51.37 26.91 -58.84
C ARG A 3 49.92 26.73 -59.31
N ILE A 4 49.27 25.64 -58.91
CA ILE A 4 47.96 25.68 -58.24
C ILE A 4 47.80 24.44 -57.36
N LEU A 5 47.72 24.73 -56.07
CA LEU A 5 47.40 23.89 -54.94
C LEU A 5 45.87 23.84 -54.86
N VAL A 6 45.23 22.66 -54.83
CA VAL A 6 43.80 22.56 -54.52
C VAL A 6 43.54 21.41 -53.54
N ARG A 7 43.38 21.80 -52.28
CA ARG A 7 42.62 21.17 -51.19
C ARG A 7 42.13 22.33 -50.31
N PRO A 8 41.06 22.21 -49.51
CA PRO A 8 39.94 21.28 -49.54
C PRO A 8 38.58 22.01 -49.61
N ALA A 9 37.51 21.22 -49.66
CA ALA A 9 36.12 21.66 -49.67
C ALA A 9 35.72 22.51 -48.46
N ASN A 10 35.14 23.68 -48.72
CA ASN A 10 34.37 24.44 -47.74
C ASN A 10 32.94 23.88 -47.72
N ILE A 11 32.68 22.91 -46.85
CA ILE A 11 31.31 22.55 -46.47
C ILE A 11 30.89 23.54 -45.40
N VAL A 12 29.98 24.44 -45.79
CA VAL A 12 29.25 25.32 -44.89
C VAL A 12 28.39 24.43 -43.98
N VAL A 13 28.86 24.19 -42.75
CA VAL A 13 28.05 23.57 -41.70
C VAL A 13 27.06 24.63 -41.24
N ILE A 14 25.87 24.60 -41.83
CA ILE A 14 24.72 25.37 -41.35
C ILE A 14 24.37 24.81 -39.98
N THR A 15 24.65 25.61 -38.95
CA THR A 15 24.21 25.44 -37.57
C THR A 15 22.70 25.28 -37.53
N LEU A 16 22.26 24.03 -37.39
CA LEU A 16 20.89 23.67 -37.06
C LEU A 16 20.69 23.93 -35.57
N ALA A 17 20.39 25.18 -35.23
CA ALA A 17 19.78 25.52 -33.96
C ALA A 17 18.33 25.03 -33.99
N LEU A 18 18.14 23.74 -33.68
CA LEU A 18 16.83 23.19 -33.36
C LEU A 18 16.39 23.80 -32.02
N LEU A 19 15.29 24.55 -32.11
CA LEU A 19 14.58 25.13 -30.99
C LEU A 19 14.25 24.07 -29.94
N LEU A 20 14.86 24.21 -28.76
CA LEU A 20 14.41 23.62 -27.49
C LEU A 20 13.27 24.47 -26.93
N ALA A 21 12.05 24.30 -27.44
CA ALA A 21 10.87 25.01 -26.93
C ALA A 21 9.60 24.13 -26.93
N ALA A 22 9.74 22.87 -26.51
CA ALA A 22 8.62 21.97 -26.21
C ALA A 22 8.80 21.34 -24.80
N GLY A 23 9.29 22.13 -23.84
CA GLY A 23 9.44 21.72 -22.46
C GLY A 23 8.46 22.45 -21.54
N CYS A 24 8.02 21.75 -20.50
CA CYS A 24 7.49 22.29 -19.24
C CYS A 24 5.96 22.34 -19.02
N SER A 25 5.15 21.46 -19.61
CA SER A 25 3.79 21.19 -19.08
C SER A 25 3.44 19.71 -18.92
N GLY A 26 4.15 18.78 -19.56
CA GLY A 26 3.81 17.34 -19.52
C GLY A 26 4.18 16.63 -18.22
N SER A 27 5.37 16.88 -17.64
CA SER A 27 5.82 16.16 -16.45
C SER A 27 4.94 16.42 -15.23
N ARG A 28 4.46 17.66 -15.09
CA ARG A 28 3.58 18.06 -13.98
C ARG A 28 2.21 17.40 -14.08
N GLU A 29 1.59 17.48 -15.25
CA GLU A 29 0.31 16.81 -15.53
C GLU A 29 0.41 15.29 -15.37
N GLN A 30 1.54 14.69 -15.75
CA GLN A 30 1.82 13.27 -15.56
C GLN A 30 2.00 12.90 -14.08
N ALA A 31 2.67 13.75 -13.29
CA ALA A 31 2.79 13.55 -11.85
C ALA A 31 1.43 13.63 -11.16
N ASP A 32 0.62 14.65 -11.49
CA ASP A 32 -0.72 14.82 -10.94
C ASP A 32 -1.63 13.63 -11.30
N SER A 33 -1.55 13.12 -12.54
CA SER A 33 -2.27 11.93 -12.96
C SER A 33 -1.83 10.67 -12.21
N SER A 34 -0.53 10.51 -11.99
CA SER A 34 0.03 9.34 -11.28
C SER A 34 -0.38 9.35 -9.80
N ILE A 35 -0.39 10.54 -9.17
CA ILE A 35 -0.87 10.71 -7.80
C ILE A 35 -2.37 10.42 -7.72
N ALA A 36 -3.15 10.88 -8.69
CA ALA A 36 -4.58 10.60 -8.73
C ALA A 36 -4.87 9.08 -8.84
N GLU A 37 -4.18 8.36 -9.73
CA GLU A 37 -4.29 6.90 -9.85
C GLU A 37 -3.87 6.18 -8.56
N ALA A 38 -2.78 6.61 -7.91
CA ALA A 38 -2.35 6.05 -6.63
C ALA A 38 -3.40 6.27 -5.53
N ASN A 39 -3.97 7.48 -5.45
CA ASN A 39 -4.99 7.81 -4.46
C ASN A 39 -6.30 7.03 -4.71
N GLU A 40 -6.69 6.81 -5.96
CA GLU A 40 -7.85 5.97 -6.30
C GLU A 40 -7.63 4.53 -5.81
N ALA A 41 -6.45 3.95 -6.08
CA ALA A 41 -6.10 2.62 -5.62
C ALA A 41 -6.07 2.50 -4.09
N ILE A 42 -5.54 3.51 -3.39
CA ILE A 42 -5.53 3.59 -1.92
C ILE A 42 -6.96 3.71 -1.37
N ALA A 43 -7.82 4.50 -2.00
CA ALA A 43 -9.21 4.66 -1.57
C ALA A 43 -10.01 3.35 -1.72
N GLU A 44 -9.85 2.65 -2.84
CA GLU A 44 -10.47 1.33 -3.05
C GLU A 44 -9.92 0.29 -2.06
N HIS A 45 -8.61 0.31 -1.81
CA HIS A 45 -7.98 -0.50 -0.76
C HIS A 45 -8.65 -0.24 0.60
N ASN A 46 -8.77 1.02 1.03
CA ASN A 46 -9.25 1.36 2.37
C ASN A 46 -10.68 0.85 2.60
N GLN A 47 -11.53 0.93 1.58
CA GLN A 47 -12.89 0.38 1.66
C GLN A 47 -12.88 -1.14 1.91
N LEU A 48 -12.08 -1.89 1.14
CA LEU A 48 -11.98 -3.34 1.27
C LEU A 48 -11.32 -3.74 2.60
N PHE A 49 -10.30 -2.99 3.03
CA PHE A 49 -9.61 -3.22 4.29
C PHE A 49 -10.54 -3.08 5.50
N GLU A 50 -11.37 -2.02 5.52
CA GLU A 50 -12.40 -1.82 6.53
C GLU A 50 -13.44 -2.94 6.51
N GLU A 51 -13.88 -3.36 5.33
CA GLU A 51 -14.84 -4.47 5.15
C GLU A 51 -14.27 -5.81 5.66
N ALA A 52 -13.00 -6.10 5.37
CA ALA A 52 -12.31 -7.30 5.82
C ALA A 52 -12.24 -7.35 7.35
N ARG A 53 -11.80 -6.26 7.99
CA ARG A 53 -11.71 -6.19 9.46
C ARG A 53 -13.07 -6.26 10.14
N ALA A 54 -14.09 -5.60 9.59
CA ALA A 54 -15.45 -5.68 10.10
C ALA A 54 -15.99 -7.13 10.03
N THR A 55 -15.76 -7.82 8.92
CA THR A 55 -16.15 -9.22 8.75
C THR A 55 -15.44 -10.14 9.74
N TYR A 56 -14.15 -9.91 9.96
CA TYR A 56 -13.37 -10.64 10.97
C TYR A 56 -13.89 -10.38 12.39
N ASP A 57 -14.15 -9.12 12.76
CA ASP A 57 -14.66 -8.76 14.08
C ASP A 57 -16.01 -9.42 14.37
N GLU A 58 -16.92 -9.46 13.39
CA GLU A 58 -18.19 -10.19 13.53
C GLU A 58 -17.97 -11.69 13.80
N ALA A 59 -17.02 -12.33 13.10
CA ALA A 59 -16.69 -13.74 13.29
C ALA A 59 -16.07 -13.99 14.67
N ARG A 60 -15.14 -13.13 15.08
CA ARG A 60 -14.46 -13.18 16.38
C ARG A 60 -15.47 -13.05 17.52
N GLU A 61 -16.35 -12.07 17.46
CA GLU A 61 -17.40 -11.88 18.48
C GLU A 61 -18.34 -13.08 18.59
N ALA A 62 -18.69 -13.72 17.47
CA ALA A 62 -19.50 -14.94 17.47
C ALA A 62 -18.79 -16.13 18.14
N ILE A 63 -17.50 -16.33 17.85
CA ILE A 63 -16.66 -17.37 18.47
C ILE A 63 -16.53 -17.14 19.99
N GLU A 64 -16.27 -15.89 20.40
CA GLU A 64 -16.20 -15.53 21.82
C GLU A 64 -17.55 -15.80 22.52
N ALA A 65 -18.67 -15.46 21.89
CA ALA A 65 -20.02 -15.69 22.42
C ALA A 65 -20.40 -17.18 22.51
N SER A 66 -19.87 -18.03 21.63
CA SER A 66 -20.13 -19.48 21.65
C SER A 66 -19.30 -20.24 22.69
N GLY A 67 -18.44 -19.54 23.44
CA GLY A 67 -17.58 -20.10 24.48
C GLY A 67 -16.20 -20.52 23.97
N GLY A 68 -15.85 -20.18 22.72
CA GLY A 68 -14.49 -20.26 22.18
C GLY A 68 -13.61 -19.17 22.77
N THR A 69 -13.26 -19.30 24.06
CA THR A 69 -12.27 -18.41 24.69
C THR A 69 -10.92 -19.09 24.72
N SER A 70 -9.93 -18.50 24.04
CA SER A 70 -8.52 -18.84 24.21
C SER A 70 -8.03 -18.28 25.56
N GLY A 71 -8.41 -18.96 26.64
CA GLY A 71 -7.75 -18.84 27.95
C GLY A 71 -8.21 -17.69 28.85
N GLU A 72 -9.40 -17.83 29.44
CA GLU A 72 -9.57 -17.65 30.88
C GLU A 72 -10.65 -18.60 31.39
N SER A 73 -10.24 -19.60 32.19
CA SER A 73 -11.16 -20.62 32.71
C SER A 73 -11.96 -20.06 33.89
N THR A 74 -13.07 -19.38 33.62
CA THR A 74 -14.13 -19.25 34.63
C THR A 74 -15.01 -20.48 34.58
N SER A 75 -14.77 -21.37 35.55
CA SER A 75 -15.60 -22.53 35.85
C SER A 75 -17.05 -22.12 36.16
N ALA A 76 -17.96 -22.32 35.21
CA ALA A 76 -19.39 -22.46 35.46
C ALA A 76 -19.98 -23.41 34.41
N GLY A 77 -20.55 -24.52 34.86
CA GLY A 77 -20.97 -25.65 34.04
C GLY A 77 -21.96 -25.28 32.93
N GLY A 78 -21.55 -25.53 31.69
CA GLY A 78 -22.39 -25.60 30.51
C GLY A 78 -21.61 -26.31 29.41
N THR A 79 -22.02 -27.52 29.05
CA THR A 79 -21.53 -28.26 27.88
C THR A 79 -21.99 -27.55 26.61
N THR A 80 -21.24 -26.56 26.17
CA THR A 80 -21.24 -26.08 24.78
C THR A 80 -19.84 -26.33 24.25
N SER A 81 -19.73 -27.03 23.12
CA SER A 81 -18.45 -27.29 22.48
C SER A 81 -17.81 -25.96 22.13
N GLY A 82 -16.70 -25.60 22.79
CA GLY A 82 -15.93 -24.38 22.53
C GLY A 82 -15.15 -24.45 21.21
N ALA A 83 -15.76 -24.95 20.15
CA ALA A 83 -15.21 -25.03 18.81
C ALA A 83 -16.02 -24.13 17.89
N ALA A 84 -15.35 -23.37 17.02
CA ALA A 84 -16.04 -22.55 16.04
C ALA A 84 -16.90 -23.40 15.10
N SER A 85 -18.06 -22.87 14.76
CA SER A 85 -18.97 -23.37 13.75
C SER A 85 -18.40 -23.17 12.35
N ALA A 86 -18.88 -23.96 11.39
CA ALA A 86 -18.48 -23.82 9.99
C ALA A 86 -18.79 -22.42 9.42
N GLN A 87 -19.83 -21.74 9.93
CA GLN A 87 -20.20 -20.39 9.52
C GLN A 87 -19.17 -19.35 10.01
N GLU A 88 -18.70 -19.47 11.25
CA GLU A 88 -17.67 -18.58 11.80
C GLU A 88 -16.34 -18.75 11.03
N VAL A 89 -15.96 -19.99 10.73
CA VAL A 89 -14.78 -20.28 9.88
C VAL A 89 -14.94 -19.71 8.48
N GLU A 90 -16.12 -19.83 7.87
CA GLU A 90 -16.39 -19.24 6.55
C GLU A 90 -16.28 -17.70 6.57
N GLN A 91 -16.73 -17.04 7.65
CA GLN A 91 -16.58 -15.59 7.79
C GLN A 91 -15.12 -15.17 7.91
N ILE A 92 -14.30 -15.92 8.66
CA ILE A 92 -12.84 -15.67 8.71
C ILE A 92 -12.22 -15.82 7.31
N GLY A 93 -12.62 -16.85 6.56
CA GLY A 93 -12.17 -17.04 5.19
C GLY A 93 -12.55 -15.89 4.25
N ARG A 94 -13.77 -15.35 4.37
CA ARG A 94 -14.18 -14.16 3.62
C ARG A 94 -13.36 -12.93 4.01
N ALA A 95 -13.15 -12.70 5.31
CA ALA A 95 -12.31 -11.60 5.78
C ALA A 95 -10.89 -11.69 5.18
N ARG A 96 -10.31 -12.90 5.11
CA ARG A 96 -9.03 -13.13 4.45
C ARG A 96 -9.06 -12.81 2.95
N GLU A 97 -10.05 -13.33 2.22
CA GLU A 97 -10.20 -13.08 0.78
C GLU A 97 -10.36 -11.58 0.48
N THR A 98 -11.19 -10.87 1.26
CA THR A 98 -11.35 -9.41 1.14
C THR A 98 -10.06 -8.67 1.48
N MET A 99 -9.30 -9.10 2.50
CA MET A 99 -7.99 -8.52 2.83
C MET A 99 -6.96 -8.74 1.70
N GLN A 100 -6.99 -9.89 1.03
CA GLN A 100 -6.16 -10.16 -0.14
C GLN A 100 -6.51 -9.23 -1.29
N GLU A 101 -7.80 -9.04 -1.60
CA GLU A 101 -8.25 -8.07 -2.60
C GLU A 101 -7.85 -6.63 -2.24
N ALA A 102 -7.99 -6.24 -0.96
CA ALA A 102 -7.53 -4.94 -0.48
C ALA A 102 -6.04 -4.75 -0.81
N ARG A 103 -5.19 -5.70 -0.39
CA ARG A 103 -3.75 -5.66 -0.63
C ARG A 103 -3.40 -5.57 -2.12
N GLU A 104 -4.12 -6.27 -2.98
CA GLU A 104 -3.95 -6.19 -4.43
C GLU A 104 -4.27 -4.77 -4.97
N ARG A 105 -5.31 -4.10 -4.45
CA ARG A 105 -5.58 -2.70 -4.77
C ARG A 105 -4.44 -1.79 -4.31
N LEU A 106 -3.94 -1.98 -3.09
CA LEU A 106 -2.85 -1.18 -2.55
C LEU A 106 -1.55 -1.35 -3.35
N GLN A 107 -1.27 -2.57 -3.85
CA GLN A 107 -0.17 -2.82 -4.78
C GLN A 107 -0.29 -2.02 -6.08
N GLY A 108 -1.51 -1.74 -6.52
CA GLY A 108 -1.80 -0.89 -7.69
C GLY A 108 -1.23 0.53 -7.55
N ALA A 109 -1.12 1.06 -6.33
CA ALA A 109 -0.55 2.40 -6.09
C ALA A 109 0.97 2.47 -6.31
N ARG A 110 1.69 1.35 -6.23
CA ARG A 110 3.18 1.34 -6.30
C ARG A 110 3.72 1.85 -7.62
N GLY A 111 3.10 1.44 -8.73
CA GLY A 111 3.52 1.79 -10.08
C GLY A 111 3.46 3.31 -10.31
N PRO A 112 2.27 3.93 -10.16
CA PRO A 112 2.12 5.38 -10.32
C PRO A 112 3.03 6.19 -9.38
N LEU A 113 3.16 5.81 -8.11
CA LEU A 113 4.05 6.52 -7.17
C LEU A 113 5.53 6.42 -7.57
N ALA A 114 5.97 5.26 -8.06
CA ALA A 114 7.34 5.08 -8.53
C ALA A 114 7.63 5.85 -9.84
N GLU A 115 6.62 6.08 -10.67
CA GLU A 115 6.76 6.83 -11.91
C GLU A 115 7.12 8.29 -11.66
N VAL A 116 6.49 8.92 -10.65
CA VAL A 116 6.74 10.33 -10.29
C VAL A 116 8.19 10.61 -9.93
N GLN A 117 8.89 9.65 -9.31
CA GLN A 117 10.30 9.78 -8.93
C GLN A 117 11.25 9.99 -10.12
N ASN A 118 10.80 9.67 -11.34
CA ASN A 118 11.58 9.82 -12.57
C ASN A 118 11.18 11.04 -13.40
N LEU A 119 10.22 11.83 -12.93
CA LEU A 119 9.73 13.02 -13.61
C LEU A 119 10.53 14.27 -13.20
N ASP A 120 10.68 15.20 -14.14
CA ASP A 120 11.25 16.52 -13.89
C ASP A 120 10.15 17.46 -13.35
N VAL A 121 9.87 17.33 -12.05
CA VAL A 121 8.88 18.11 -11.28
C VAL A 121 9.52 18.70 -10.01
N GLU A 122 8.78 19.51 -9.26
CA GLU A 122 9.30 20.10 -8.02
C GLU A 122 9.69 19.02 -7.00
N GLN A 123 10.70 19.29 -6.16
CA GLN A 123 11.28 18.27 -5.27
C GLN A 123 10.26 17.79 -4.22
N GLU A 124 9.36 18.68 -3.78
CA GLU A 124 8.29 18.41 -2.82
C GLU A 124 7.28 17.38 -3.38
N ILE A 125 7.00 17.46 -4.68
CA ILE A 125 6.61 16.37 -5.61
C ILE A 125 7.09 14.96 -5.25
N VAL A 126 8.38 14.83 -5.47
CA VAL A 126 9.13 13.59 -5.40
C VAL A 126 9.20 13.11 -3.96
N ASP A 127 9.43 14.02 -3.00
CA ASP A 127 9.51 13.69 -1.58
C ASP A 127 8.17 13.17 -1.05
N TYR A 128 7.06 13.83 -1.39
CA TYR A 128 5.70 13.38 -1.04
C TYR A 128 5.42 11.98 -1.58
N THR A 129 5.64 11.77 -2.88
CA THR A 129 5.34 10.47 -3.53
C THR A 129 6.28 9.36 -3.08
N ALA A 130 7.52 9.67 -2.72
CA ALA A 130 8.45 8.70 -2.13
C ALA A 130 8.01 8.25 -0.73
N LEU A 131 7.58 9.19 0.13
CA LEU A 131 7.05 8.86 1.46
C LEU A 131 5.75 8.06 1.37
N LEU A 132 4.88 8.41 0.42
CA LEU A 132 3.65 7.67 0.17
C LEU A 132 3.94 6.24 -0.32
N LEU A 133 4.97 6.06 -1.17
CA LEU A 133 5.41 4.73 -1.58
C LEU A 133 5.97 3.93 -0.39
N GLU A 134 6.79 4.55 0.46
CA GLU A 134 7.30 3.92 1.70
C GLU A 134 6.15 3.43 2.58
N ALA A 135 5.12 4.26 2.77
CA ALA A 135 3.93 3.92 3.55
C ALA A 135 3.16 2.72 2.95
N VAL A 136 2.91 2.77 1.65
CA VAL A 136 2.25 1.69 0.90
C VAL A 136 3.03 0.38 1.01
N GLU A 137 4.35 0.42 0.89
CA GLU A 137 5.18 -0.80 0.98
C GLU A 137 5.19 -1.41 2.38
N ALA A 138 5.30 -0.57 3.42
CA ALA A 138 5.21 -1.02 4.82
C ALA A 138 3.83 -1.63 5.12
N GLN A 139 2.76 -1.01 4.64
CA GLN A 139 1.40 -1.49 4.85
C GLN A 139 1.15 -2.83 4.13
N ILE A 140 1.59 -2.99 2.88
CA ILE A 140 1.50 -4.26 2.14
C ILE A 140 2.20 -5.40 2.89
N ALA A 141 3.33 -5.11 3.55
CA ALA A 141 4.06 -6.09 4.36
C ALA A 141 3.32 -6.44 5.66
N ALA A 142 2.70 -5.44 6.32
CA ALA A 142 1.87 -5.65 7.49
C ALA A 142 0.64 -6.52 7.18
N GLU A 143 -0.06 -6.22 6.09
CA GLU A 143 -1.23 -6.96 5.63
C GLU A 143 -0.90 -8.42 5.29
N GLU A 144 0.30 -8.72 4.81
CA GLU A 144 0.74 -10.10 4.58
C GLU A 144 0.80 -10.91 5.90
N GLN A 145 1.20 -10.28 7.00
CA GLN A 145 1.16 -10.90 8.32
C GLN A 145 -0.28 -11.07 8.83
N GLU A 146 -1.14 -10.07 8.64
CA GLU A 146 -2.56 -10.16 9.03
C GLU A 146 -3.32 -11.23 8.21
N ILE A 147 -3.05 -11.35 6.91
CA ILE A 147 -3.57 -12.44 6.08
C ILE A 147 -3.12 -13.80 6.60
N SER A 148 -1.83 -13.95 6.95
CA SER A 148 -1.29 -15.20 7.53
C SER A 148 -1.97 -15.53 8.87
N TYR A 149 -2.28 -14.51 9.67
CA TYR A 149 -3.05 -14.67 10.91
C TYR A 149 -4.47 -15.19 10.62
N TYR A 150 -5.16 -14.67 9.61
CA TYR A 150 -6.48 -15.19 9.22
C TYR A 150 -6.41 -16.63 8.69
N GLU A 151 -5.38 -17.00 7.92
CA GLU A 151 -5.17 -18.38 7.47
C GLU A 151 -5.01 -19.36 8.64
N LEU A 152 -4.33 -18.92 9.69
CA LEU A 152 -4.14 -19.69 10.91
C LEU A 152 -5.45 -19.83 11.69
N LEU A 153 -6.27 -18.79 11.74
CA LEU A 153 -7.60 -18.83 12.34
C LEU A 153 -8.61 -19.69 11.56
N GLU A 154 -8.52 -19.78 10.23
CA GLU A 154 -9.36 -20.72 9.48
C GLU A 154 -9.09 -22.18 9.85
N GLN A 155 -7.85 -22.48 10.26
CA GLN A 155 -7.40 -23.82 10.65
C GLN A 155 -7.64 -24.10 12.14
N ASP A 156 -7.37 -23.12 12.99
CA ASP A 156 -7.49 -23.19 14.45
C ASP A 156 -8.20 -21.93 14.99
N PRO A 157 -9.53 -21.82 14.84
CA PRO A 157 -10.29 -20.61 15.14
C PRO A 157 -10.25 -20.17 16.60
N ILE A 158 -9.94 -21.10 17.50
CA ILE A 158 -9.84 -20.86 18.94
C ILE A 158 -8.39 -20.88 19.42
N LEU A 159 -7.42 -20.89 18.51
CA LEU A 159 -5.98 -20.83 18.79
C LEU A 159 -5.54 -21.84 19.86
N SER A 160 -6.05 -23.07 19.79
CA SER A 160 -5.72 -24.12 20.77
C SER A 160 -4.25 -24.50 20.72
N ASP A 161 -3.70 -24.62 19.51
CA ASP A 161 -2.33 -25.08 19.28
C ASP A 161 -1.44 -23.94 18.74
N ASN A 162 -2.03 -22.88 18.19
CA ASN A 162 -1.30 -21.88 17.40
C ASN A 162 -1.29 -20.47 18.02
N ARG A 163 -1.60 -20.33 19.32
CA ARG A 163 -1.67 -19.03 20.00
C ARG A 163 -0.38 -18.22 19.94
N GLU A 164 0.78 -18.85 20.12
CA GLU A 164 2.06 -18.15 20.12
C GLU A 164 2.41 -17.59 18.74
N GLU A 165 2.19 -18.39 17.70
CA GLU A 165 2.36 -17.99 16.30
C GLU A 165 1.40 -16.86 15.92
N ALA A 166 0.12 -16.98 16.28
CA ALA A 166 -0.88 -15.92 16.11
C ALA A 166 -0.46 -14.58 16.75
N LEU A 167 0.07 -14.62 17.98
CA LEU A 167 0.54 -13.42 18.67
C LEU A 167 1.78 -12.82 17.99
N SER A 168 2.69 -13.65 17.47
CA SER A 168 3.84 -13.18 16.69
C SER A 168 3.37 -12.44 15.44
N LEU A 169 2.48 -13.06 14.65
CA LEU A 169 1.95 -12.47 13.41
C LEU A 169 1.25 -11.12 13.68
N LEU A 170 0.42 -11.04 14.72
CA LEU A 170 -0.24 -9.78 15.10
C LEU A 170 0.75 -8.71 15.58
N THR A 171 1.83 -9.11 16.25
CA THR A 171 2.89 -8.17 16.66
C THR A 171 3.60 -7.61 15.44
N ASP A 172 4.03 -8.48 14.52
CA ASP A 172 4.73 -8.09 13.30
C ASP A 172 3.83 -7.24 12.39
N ALA A 173 2.55 -7.59 12.25
CA ALA A 173 1.55 -6.78 11.55
C ALA A 173 1.41 -5.39 12.19
N GLY A 174 1.28 -5.33 13.52
CA GLY A 174 1.16 -4.09 14.27
C GLY A 174 2.37 -3.16 14.13
N GLU A 175 3.58 -3.71 14.14
CA GLU A 175 4.81 -2.96 13.88
C GLU A 175 4.83 -2.39 12.45
N GLY A 176 4.45 -3.19 11.45
CA GLY A 176 4.36 -2.74 10.05
C GLY A 176 3.31 -1.65 9.83
N TYR A 177 2.13 -1.75 10.46
CA TYR A 177 1.12 -0.68 10.40
C TYR A 177 1.60 0.60 11.06
N ALA A 178 2.34 0.51 12.17
CA ALA A 178 2.91 1.68 12.82
C ALA A 178 3.99 2.35 11.95
N GLU A 179 4.81 1.57 11.24
CA GLU A 179 5.77 2.06 10.26
C GLU A 179 5.06 2.77 9.10
N ALA A 180 4.03 2.14 8.51
CA ALA A 180 3.23 2.71 7.45
C ALA A 180 2.59 4.04 7.87
N GLN A 181 1.95 4.09 9.05
CA GLN A 181 1.37 5.31 9.59
C GLN A 181 2.42 6.43 9.74
N GLY A 182 3.61 6.10 10.25
CA GLY A 182 4.69 7.08 10.38
C GLY A 182 5.20 7.62 9.04
N ALA A 183 5.10 6.85 7.95
CA ALA A 183 5.39 7.33 6.61
C ALA A 183 4.25 8.17 6.02
N TYR A 184 2.98 7.76 6.22
CA TYR A 184 1.81 8.58 5.85
C TYR A 184 1.81 9.94 6.55
N ASP A 185 2.08 9.98 7.86
CA ASP A 185 2.13 11.23 8.62
C ASP A 185 3.20 12.18 8.05
N ARG A 186 4.38 11.66 7.71
CA ARG A 186 5.44 12.45 7.05
C ARG A 186 5.04 12.92 5.65
N ALA A 187 4.36 12.08 4.87
CA ALA A 187 3.83 12.48 3.56
C ALA A 187 2.81 13.62 3.71
N GLN A 188 1.91 13.52 4.69
CA GLN A 188 0.95 14.57 5.01
C GLN A 188 1.63 15.86 5.43
N GLU A 189 2.68 15.80 6.25
CA GLU A 189 3.47 16.99 6.62
C GLU A 189 4.05 17.72 5.40
N VAL A 190 4.50 16.97 4.37
CA VAL A 190 4.98 17.54 3.11
C VAL A 190 3.83 18.18 2.32
N ALA A 191 2.67 17.51 2.25
CA ALA A 191 1.48 18.04 1.58
C ALA A 191 0.97 19.33 2.23
N ASP A 192 0.82 19.33 3.56
CA ASP A 192 0.34 20.46 4.36
C ASP A 192 1.28 21.67 4.27
N ALA A 193 2.59 21.44 4.15
CA ALA A 193 3.57 22.50 3.97
C ALA A 193 3.55 23.10 2.55
N ASN A 194 2.99 22.38 1.57
CA ASN A 194 3.04 22.74 0.15
C ASN A 194 1.66 22.66 -0.55
N PRO A 195 0.62 23.32 -0.02
CA PRO A 195 -0.76 23.16 -0.52
C PRO A 195 -0.99 23.68 -1.93
N GLU A 196 -0.09 24.53 -2.45
CA GLU A 196 -0.16 25.01 -3.84
C GLU A 196 0.48 24.04 -4.85
N LEU A 197 1.25 23.07 -4.35
CA LEU A 197 1.94 22.05 -5.14
C LEU A 197 1.32 20.67 -4.99
N LEU A 198 0.59 20.41 -3.90
CA LEU A 198 -0.02 19.12 -3.63
C LEU A 198 -1.48 19.41 -3.29
N PRO A 199 -2.44 19.04 -4.15
CA PRO A 199 -3.85 19.27 -3.85
C PRO A 199 -4.22 18.52 -2.56
N GLU A 200 -5.10 19.12 -1.75
CA GLU A 200 -5.63 18.45 -0.56
C GLU A 200 -6.29 17.13 -0.98
N SER A 201 -5.80 16.03 -0.38
CA SER A 201 -6.37 14.68 -0.48
C SER A 201 -7.64 14.54 0.33
#